data_AF-A0AAV4QQE0-F1
#
_entry.id   AF-A0AAV4QQE0-F1
#
_cell.length_a   1.000
_cell.length_b   1.000
_cell.length_c   1.000
_cell.angle_alpha   90.00
_cell.angle_beta   90.00
_cell.angle_gamma   90.00
#
_symmetry.space_group_name_H-M   'P 1'
#
loop_
_entity.id
_entity.type
_entity.pdbx_description
1 polymer ?
#
loop_
_entity_poly.entity_id
_entity_poly.type
_entity_poly.pdbx_seq_one_letter_code
_entity_poly.pdbx_strand_id
1 'polypeptide(L)'
;MEYSVGILSELKYSVGILSELKYSVGILPELKYSVGILSELKYSVGILPELKYSVGILPELKYSVGILSELKYSVGILSELKYSVGILSELKYSVGILPELKYSVGILSELKYSVGNLSELKYSVGNLSELEYSVGNLSELEYSVGNFSELEYIADILSEL
;
A
#
# COMPACT_ATOMS: atom_id res chain seq x y z
N MET A 1 -19.59 5.30 10.57
CA MET A 1 -19.53 6.71 10.11
C MET A 1 -19.62 6.67 8.60
N GLU A 2 -20.49 7.42 7.92
CA GLU A 2 -20.67 7.18 6.47
C GLU A 2 -19.56 7.82 5.62
N TYR A 3 -19.08 9.01 5.98
CA TYR A 3 -18.06 9.73 5.22
C TYR A 3 -17.09 10.43 6.17
N SER A 4 -15.80 10.42 5.83
CA SER A 4 -14.76 11.24 6.46
C SER A 4 -14.05 12.02 5.35
N VAL A 5 -14.01 13.34 5.47
CA VAL A 5 -13.26 14.22 4.56
C VAL A 5 -12.39 15.13 5.40
N GLY A 6 -11.08 15.11 5.15
CA GLY A 6 -10.12 15.90 5.90
C GLY A 6 -9.11 16.57 4.98
N ILE A 7 -8.98 17.89 5.10
CA ILE A 7 -7.82 18.63 4.62
C ILE A 7 -7.18 19.24 5.86
N LEU A 8 -6.04 18.69 6.26
CA LEU A 8 -5.29 19.11 7.45
C LEU A 8 -3.92 19.60 6.99
N SER A 9 -3.43 20.71 7.56
CA SER A 9 -2.19 21.35 7.08
C SER A 9 -0.92 20.64 7.56
N GLU A 10 -0.89 20.17 8.81
CA GLU A 10 0.19 19.37 9.37
C GLU A 10 -0.38 18.57 10.54
N LEU A 11 -0.11 17.27 10.59
CA LEU A 11 -0.48 16.42 11.72
C LEU A 11 0.74 15.63 12.15
N LYS A 12 1.19 15.78 13.41
CA LYS A 12 2.36 15.04 13.88
C LYS A 12 2.05 13.57 14.14
N TYR A 13 0.87 13.30 14.70
CA TYR A 13 0.45 11.97 15.12
C TYR A 13 -1.03 11.77 14.80
N SER A 14 -1.36 10.64 14.16
CA SER A 14 -2.73 10.16 13.99
C SER A 14 -2.84 8.77 14.60
N VAL A 15 -3.80 8.56 15.50
CA VAL A 15 -4.16 7.24 16.00
C VAL A 15 -5.66 7.08 15.92
N GLY A 16 -6.12 6.02 15.26
CA GLY A 16 -7.54 5.77 15.06
C GLY A 16 -7.90 4.30 15.15
N ILE A 17 -8.96 4.00 15.88
CA ILE A 17 -9.66 2.71 15.79
C ILE A 17 -11.07 3.00 15.34
N LEU A 18 -11.44 2.46 14.19
CA LEU A 18 -12.74 2.68 13.56
C LEU A 18 -13.33 1.33 13.18
N SER A 19 -14.64 1.17 13.38
CA SER A 19 -15.34 -0.07 13.01
C SER A 19 -15.68 -0.08 11.52
N GLU A 20 -16.44 0.90 11.04
CA GLU A 20 -16.81 0.99 9.63
C GLU A 20 -16.77 2.43 9.14
N LEU A 21 -16.16 2.60 7.97
CA LEU A 21 -16.17 3.84 7.21
C LEU A 21 -16.53 3.52 5.75
N LYS A 22 -17.58 4.13 5.19
CA LYS A 22 -17.91 3.86 3.78
C LYS A 22 -16.96 4.62 2.86
N TYR A 23 -16.67 5.88 3.16
CA TYR A 23 -15.81 6.73 2.33
C TYR A 23 -14.82 7.53 3.17
N SER A 24 -13.56 7.52 2.76
CA SER A 24 -12.49 8.37 3.31
C SER A 24 -11.83 9.15 2.19
N VAL A 25 -11.76 10.48 2.32
CA VAL A 25 -10.97 11.33 1.43
C VAL A 25 -10.07 12.23 2.27
N GLY A 26 -8.77 12.15 2.04
CA GLY A 26 -7.78 12.90 2.83
C GLY A 26 -6.72 13.55 1.96
N ILE A 27 -6.45 14.83 2.22
CA ILE A 27 -5.20 15.47 1.78
C ILE A 27 -4.48 15.94 3.04
N LEU A 28 -3.27 15.44 3.23
CA LEU A 28 -2.46 15.73 4.40
C LEU A 28 -1.02 15.99 3.93
N PRO A 29 -0.49 17.22 3.98
CA PRO A 29 0.84 17.55 3.47
C PRO A 29 1.98 16.80 4.17
N GLU A 30 1.97 16.75 5.50
CA GLU A 30 2.95 16.01 6.29
C GLU A 30 2.27 15.24 7.43
N LEU A 31 2.65 13.98 7.57
CA LEU A 31 2.34 13.14 8.74
C LEU A 31 3.60 12.44 9.23
N LYS A 32 3.94 12.61 10.52
CA LYS A 32 5.11 11.90 11.06
C LYS A 32 4.77 10.47 11.43
N TYR A 33 3.64 10.26 12.11
CA TYR A 33 3.24 8.93 12.57
C TYR A 33 1.74 8.71 12.37
N SER A 34 1.40 7.59 11.73
CA SER A 34 0.03 7.10 11.60
C SER A 34 -0.08 5.70 12.17
N VAL A 35 -1.04 5.46 13.05
CA VAL A 35 -1.43 4.13 13.51
C VAL A 35 -2.94 3.97 13.38
N GLY A 36 -3.39 3.00 12.58
CA GLY A 36 -4.81 2.81 12.29
C GLY A 36 -5.23 1.37 12.38
N ILE A 37 -6.36 1.12 13.03
CA ILE A 37 -7.13 -0.12 12.86
C ILE A 37 -8.50 0.27 12.34
N LEU A 38 -8.86 -0.22 11.16
CA LEU A 38 -10.16 0.03 10.55
C LEU A 38 -10.73 -1.31 10.10
N SER A 39 -11.91 -1.73 10.57
CA SER A 39 -12.40 -3.08 10.24
C SER A 39 -12.89 -3.19 8.79
N GLU A 40 -13.68 -2.24 8.31
CA GLU A 40 -14.10 -2.17 6.91
C GLU A 40 -14.00 -0.75 6.36
N LEU A 41 -13.42 -0.63 5.15
CA LEU A 41 -13.45 0.57 4.34
C LEU A 41 -13.94 0.25 2.92
N LYS A 42 -14.99 0.92 2.46
CA LYS A 42 -15.44 0.70 1.06
C LYS A 42 -14.56 1.49 0.08
N TYR A 43 -14.32 2.77 0.34
CA TYR A 43 -13.56 3.63 -0.56
C TYR A 43 -12.58 4.53 0.19
N SER A 44 -11.32 4.53 -0.24
CA SER A 44 -10.26 5.40 0.25
C SER A 44 -9.63 6.20 -0.88
N VAL A 45 -9.51 7.51 -0.71
CA VAL A 45 -8.70 8.37 -1.58
C VAL A 45 -7.78 9.24 -0.72
N GLY A 46 -6.47 9.14 -0.94
CA GLY A 46 -5.47 9.84 -0.14
C GLY A 46 -4.40 10.51 -0.99
N ILE A 47 -4.06 11.75 -0.66
CA ILE A 47 -2.84 12.40 -1.14
C ILE A 47 -2.02 12.81 0.08
N LEU A 48 -0.80 12.27 0.17
CA LEU A 48 0.10 12.47 1.29
C LEU A 48 1.51 12.68 0.75
N PRO A 49 2.02 13.91 0.64
CA PRO A 49 3.39 14.14 0.19
C PRO A 49 4.43 13.44 1.05
N GLU A 50 4.39 13.61 2.39
CA GLU A 50 5.38 13.00 3.28
C GLU A 50 4.75 12.21 4.43
N LEU A 51 5.15 10.93 4.56
CA LEU A 51 4.85 10.09 5.70
C LEU A 51 6.12 9.42 6.26
N LYS A 52 6.45 9.66 7.52
CA LYS A 52 7.63 9.01 8.12
C LYS A 52 7.32 7.57 8.55
N TYR A 53 6.22 7.36 9.28
CA TYR A 53 5.87 6.04 9.81
C TYR A 53 4.37 5.76 9.68
N SER A 54 4.04 4.61 9.12
CA SER A 54 2.66 4.11 9.01
C SER A 54 2.54 2.70 9.56
N VAL A 55 1.55 2.46 10.42
CA VAL A 55 1.12 1.13 10.84
C VAL A 55 -0.39 1.01 10.63
N GLY A 56 -0.82 0.01 9.87
CA GLY A 56 -2.23 -0.17 9.53
C GLY A 56 -2.68 -1.62 9.62
N ILE A 57 -3.86 -1.85 10.17
CA ILE A 57 -4.60 -3.12 10.04
C ILE A 57 -5.97 -2.81 9.45
N LEU A 58 -6.27 -3.41 8.30
CA LEU A 58 -7.52 -3.25 7.60
C LEU A 58 -7.99 -4.60 7.06
N PRO A 59 -8.94 -5.30 7.69
CA PRO A 59 -9.45 -6.57 7.15
C PRO A 59 -9.98 -6.41 5.72
N GLU A 60 -10.87 -5.45 5.47
CA GLU A 60 -11.50 -5.30 4.16
C GLU A 60 -11.37 -3.89 3.57
N LEU A 61 -10.85 -3.81 2.34
CA LEU A 61 -10.89 -2.61 1.51
C LEU A 61 -11.42 -2.91 0.11
N LYS A 62 -12.48 -2.23 -0.33
CA LYS A 62 -12.97 -2.44 -1.72
C LYS A 62 -12.16 -1.64 -2.74
N TYR A 63 -11.93 -0.35 -2.49
CA TYR A 63 -11.23 0.52 -3.44
C TYR A 63 -10.26 1.46 -2.72
N SER A 64 -9.02 1.48 -3.18
CA SER A 64 -7.98 2.40 -2.71
C SER A 64 -7.39 3.19 -3.86
N VAL A 65 -7.28 4.51 -3.69
CA VAL A 65 -6.49 5.38 -4.56
C VAL A 65 -5.56 6.22 -3.70
N GLY A 66 -4.25 6.14 -3.95
CA GLY A 66 -3.24 6.83 -3.16
C GLY A 66 -2.18 7.50 -4.01
N ILE A 67 -1.80 8.72 -3.64
CA ILE A 67 -0.58 9.37 -4.13
C ILE A 67 0.27 9.71 -2.91
N LEU A 68 1.49 9.20 -2.91
CA LEU A 68 2.46 9.40 -1.83
C LEU A 68 3.82 9.74 -2.43
N SER A 69 4.42 10.88 -2.04
CA SER A 69 5.75 11.20 -2.58
C SER A 69 6.81 10.39 -1.83
N GLU A 70 6.85 10.50 -0.50
CA GLU A 70 7.87 9.86 0.32
C GLU A 70 7.26 9.07 1.49
N LEU A 71 7.71 7.83 1.64
CA LEU A 71 7.41 6.97 2.78
C LEU A 71 8.68 6.32 3.33
N LYS A 72 9.02 6.59 4.59
CA LYS A 72 10.20 5.96 5.20
C LYS A 72 9.91 4.55 5.69
N TYR A 73 8.84 4.37 6.46
CA TYR A 73 8.50 3.08 7.05
C TYR A 73 7.01 2.81 6.97
N SER A 74 6.64 1.66 6.44
CA SER A 74 5.26 1.17 6.43
C SER A 74 5.18 -0.27 6.89
N VAL A 75 4.22 -0.53 7.78
CA VAL A 75 3.79 -1.87 8.17
C VAL A 75 2.29 -1.97 7.98
N GLY A 76 1.84 -2.92 7.17
CA GLY A 76 0.43 -3.07 6.83
C GLY A 76 -0.03 -4.52 6.84
N ILE A 77 -1.20 -4.75 7.42
CA ILE A 77 -1.94 -6.00 7.22
C ILE A 77 -3.27 -5.62 6.57
N LEU A 78 -3.51 -6.13 5.37
CA LEU A 78 -4.77 -5.98 4.65
C LEU A 78 -5.27 -7.36 4.25
N SER A 79 -6.42 -7.82 4.72
CA SER A 79 -6.84 -9.20 4.41
C SER A 79 -7.34 -9.32 2.97
N GLU A 80 -8.18 -8.39 2.53
CA GLU A 80 -8.74 -8.38 1.19
C GLU A 80 -8.72 -6.97 0.57
N LEU A 81 -8.25 -6.89 -0.68
CA LEU A 81 -8.34 -5.69 -1.51
C LEU A 81 -8.87 -6.02 -2.91
N LYS A 82 -9.97 -5.37 -3.32
CA LYS A 82 -10.48 -5.58 -4.69
C LYS A 82 -9.73 -4.74 -5.71
N TYR A 83 -9.55 -3.45 -5.45
CA TYR A 83 -8.93 -2.53 -6.40
C TYR A 83 -7.98 -1.57 -5.69
N SER A 84 -6.72 -1.54 -6.16
CA SER A 84 -5.70 -0.61 -5.72
C SER A 84 -5.17 0.20 -6.89
N VAL A 85 -5.09 1.52 -6.72
CA VAL A 85 -4.33 2.41 -7.61
C VAL A 85 -3.40 3.27 -6.77
N GLY A 86 -2.10 3.18 -7.03
CA GLY A 86 -1.08 3.86 -6.23
C GLY A 86 0.00 4.52 -7.08
N ILE A 87 0.41 5.72 -6.68
CA ILE A 87 1.66 6.33 -7.14
C ILE A 87 2.51 6.60 -5.90
N LEU A 88 3.72 6.06 -5.89
CA LEU A 88 4.70 6.23 -4.82
C LEU A 88 6.05 6.63 -5.43
N SER A 89 6.64 7.75 -5.00
CA SER A 89 7.96 8.14 -5.54
C SER A 89 9.07 7.37 -4.82
N GLU A 90 9.16 7.47 -3.50
CA GLU A 90 10.20 6.79 -2.71
C GLU A 90 9.61 6.01 -1.53
N LEU A 91 10.04 4.75 -1.40
CA LEU A 91 9.77 3.90 -0.25
C LEU A 91 11.06 3.27 0.30
N LYS A 92 11.41 3.56 1.55
CA LYS A 92 12.63 2.99 2.16
C LYS A 92 12.39 1.59 2.72
N TYR A 93 11.35 1.43 3.54
CA TYR A 93 11.06 0.16 4.19
C TYR A 93 9.56 -0.12 4.17
N SER A 94 9.19 -1.29 3.65
CA SER A 94 7.82 -1.79 3.68
C SER A 94 7.75 -3.21 4.18
N VAL A 95 6.76 -3.47 5.04
CA VAL A 95 6.36 -4.82 5.45
C VAL A 95 4.86 -4.94 5.25
N GLY A 96 4.43 -5.89 4.43
CA GLY A 96 3.03 -6.05 4.04
C GLY A 96 2.57 -7.50 4.07
N ILE A 97 1.36 -7.73 4.57
CA ILE A 97 0.65 -9.00 4.38
C ILE A 97 -0.68 -8.69 3.70
N LEU A 98 -0.88 -9.28 2.53
CA LEU A 98 -2.09 -9.16 1.72
C LEU A 98 -2.49 -10.51 1.14
N PRO A 99 -3.33 -11.33 1.79
CA PRO A 99 -3.77 -12.60 1.24
C PRO A 99 -4.37 -12.46 -0.18
N GLU A 100 -5.33 -11.56 -0.38
CA GLU A 100 -6.04 -11.44 -1.67
C GLU A 100 -6.01 -10.02 -2.25
N LEU A 101 -5.56 -9.91 -3.51
CA LEU A 101 -5.67 -8.70 -4.33
C LEU A 101 -6.23 -9.01 -5.72
N LYS A 102 -7.36 -8.42 -6.10
CA LYS A 102 -7.92 -8.68 -7.45
C LYS A 102 -7.26 -7.83 -8.53
N TYR A 103 -7.16 -6.53 -8.31
CA TYR A 103 -6.63 -5.61 -9.31
C TYR A 103 -5.69 -4.60 -8.67
N SER A 104 -4.48 -4.49 -9.21
CA SER A 104 -3.47 -3.54 -8.80
C SER A 104 -2.97 -2.72 -9.99
N VAL A 105 -2.94 -1.39 -9.82
CA VAL A 105 -2.22 -0.50 -10.72
C VAL A 105 -1.27 0.37 -9.89
N GLY A 106 0.03 0.29 -10.18
CA GLY A 106 1.06 0.93 -9.36
C GLY A 106 2.15 1.60 -10.17
N ILE A 107 2.62 2.76 -9.72
CA ILE A 107 3.91 3.30 -10.14
C ILE A 107 4.73 3.52 -8.87
N LEU A 108 5.91 2.90 -8.82
CA LEU A 108 6.88 3.08 -7.76
C LEU A 108 8.23 3.48 -8.39
N SER A 109 8.77 4.65 -8.06
CA SER A 109 10.09 5.00 -8.62
C SER A 109 11.19 4.23 -7.90
N GLU A 110 11.28 4.34 -6.58
CA GLU A 110 12.36 3.74 -5.80
C GLU A 110 11.85 2.95 -4.59
N LEU A 111 12.35 1.73 -4.44
CA LEU A 111 12.11 0.87 -3.29
C LEU A 111 13.42 0.28 -2.76
N LYS A 112 13.79 0.62 -1.52
CA LYS A 112 15.02 0.06 -0.93
C LYS A 112 14.79 -1.34 -0.35
N TYR A 113 13.86 -1.46 0.60
CA TYR A 113 13.61 -2.72 1.29
C TYR A 113 12.12 -3.04 1.34
N SER A 114 11.76 -4.23 0.89
CA SER A 114 10.40 -4.76 1.02
C SER A 114 10.39 -6.18 1.54
N VAL A 115 9.44 -6.45 2.44
CA VAL A 115 9.05 -7.79 2.86
C VAL A 115 7.54 -7.92 2.68
N GLY A 116 7.11 -8.78 1.76
CA GLY A 116 5.70 -8.88 1.37
C GLY A 116 5.21 -10.32 1.35
N ASN A 117 3.96 -10.55 1.74
CA ASN A 117 3.31 -11.82 1.48
C ASN A 117 1.98 -11.56 0.77
N LEU A 118 1.87 -12.03 -0.48
CA LEU A 118 0.67 -11.92 -1.29
C LEU A 118 0.25 -13.32 -1.75
N SER A 119 -0.89 -13.84 -1.30
CA SER A 119 -1.27 -15.20 -1.70
C SER A 119 -1.79 -15.20 -3.13
N GLU A 120 -2.75 -14.34 -3.45
CA GLU A 120 -3.41 -14.31 -4.75
C GLU A 120 -3.44 -12.91 -5.38
N LEU A 121 -3.02 -12.81 -6.63
CA LEU A 121 -3.14 -11.62 -7.47
C LEU A 121 -3.73 -11.95 -8.85
N LYS A 122 -4.90 -11.40 -9.18
CA LYS A 122 -5.47 -11.65 -10.52
C LYS A 122 -4.84 -10.77 -11.60
N TYR A 123 -4.86 -9.46 -11.41
CA TYR A 123 -4.38 -8.51 -12.42
C TYR A 123 -3.47 -7.47 -11.81
N SER A 124 -2.29 -7.31 -12.40
CA SER A 124 -1.31 -6.30 -12.01
C SER A 124 -0.84 -5.49 -13.22
N VAL A 125 -0.82 -4.16 -13.08
CA VAL A 125 -0.11 -3.26 -13.99
C VAL A 125 0.82 -2.37 -13.16
N GLY A 126 2.12 -2.52 -13.32
CA GLY A 126 3.08 -1.90 -12.42
C GLY A 126 4.33 -1.38 -13.13
N ASN A 127 4.82 -0.22 -12.74
CA ASN A 127 6.19 0.18 -13.07
C ASN A 127 6.99 0.33 -11.78
N LEU A 128 8.18 -0.26 -11.75
CA LEU A 128 9.17 -0.08 -10.70
C LEU A 128 10.50 0.32 -11.34
N SER A 129 11.01 1.50 -11.05
CA SER A 129 12.29 1.91 -11.64
C SER A 129 13.45 1.21 -10.94
N GLU A 130 13.54 1.30 -9.61
CA GLU A 130 14.67 0.81 -8.83
C GLU A 130 14.21 -0.04 -7.62
N LEU A 131 14.84 -1.21 -7.45
CA LEU A 131 14.68 -2.09 -6.30
C LEU A 131 16.04 -2.60 -5.79
N GLU A 132 16.35 -2.30 -4.53
CA GLU A 132 17.57 -2.77 -3.87
C GLU A 132 17.36 -4.19 -3.28
N TYR A 133 16.38 -4.37 -2.38
CA TYR A 133 16.13 -5.64 -1.71
C TYR A 133 14.64 -5.95 -1.56
N SER A 134 14.26 -7.16 -1.97
CA SER A 134 12.91 -7.70 -1.71
C SER A 134 12.95 -9.15 -1.26
N VAL A 135 12.10 -9.46 -0.29
CA VAL A 135 11.72 -10.83 0.09
C VAL A 135 10.22 -10.91 0.04
N GLY A 136 9.69 -11.87 -0.71
CA GLY A 136 8.26 -12.10 -0.68
C GLY A 136 7.85 -13.48 -1.12
N ASN A 137 6.57 -13.76 -0.90
CA ASN A 137 5.93 -14.88 -1.58
C ASN A 137 4.74 -14.35 -2.35
N LEU A 138 4.62 -14.85 -3.58
CA LEU A 138 3.44 -14.75 -4.41
C LEU A 138 3.04 -16.18 -4.79
N SER A 139 1.88 -16.64 -4.30
CA SER A 139 1.45 -18.01 -4.57
C SER A 139 0.77 -18.13 -5.94
N GLU A 140 -0.09 -17.18 -6.29
CA GLU A 140 -0.84 -17.21 -7.54
C GLU A 140 -0.87 -15.85 -8.24
N LEU A 141 -0.61 -15.86 -9.56
CA LEU A 141 -0.69 -14.70 -10.44
C LEU A 141 -1.34 -15.07 -11.78
N GLU A 142 -2.47 -14.45 -12.13
CA GLU A 142 -3.13 -14.71 -13.42
C GLU A 142 -2.56 -13.84 -14.56
N TYR A 143 -2.40 -12.52 -14.34
CA TYR A 143 -1.94 -11.58 -15.36
C TYR A 143 -1.14 -10.41 -14.79
N SER A 144 0.03 -10.14 -15.38
CA SER A 144 0.85 -8.98 -15.05
C SER A 144 1.44 -8.30 -16.27
N VAL A 145 1.44 -6.97 -16.27
CA VAL A 145 2.20 -6.14 -17.22
C VAL A 145 3.01 -5.13 -16.42
N GLY A 146 4.31 -5.04 -16.66
CA GLY A 146 5.11 -4.06 -15.98
C GLY A 146 6.54 -3.95 -16.46
N ASN A 147 7.17 -2.83 -16.12
CA ASN A 147 8.57 -2.56 -16.41
C ASN A 147 9.37 -2.49 -15.11
N PHE A 148 10.54 -3.15 -15.13
CA PHE A 148 11.55 -3.10 -14.07
C PHE A 148 12.86 -2.65 -14.70
N SER A 149 13.48 -1.58 -14.17
CA SER A 149 14.71 -1.03 -14.78
C SER A 149 15.96 -1.54 -14.07
N GLU A 150 16.00 -1.48 -12.74
CA GLU A 150 17.17 -1.87 -11.94
C GLU A 150 16.76 -2.75 -10.75
N LEU A 151 17.45 -3.90 -10.60
CA LEU A 151 17.19 -4.93 -9.60
C LEU A 151 18.51 -5.41 -9.01
N GLU A 152 18.68 -5.35 -7.69
CA GLU A 152 19.89 -5.84 -7.02
C GLU A 152 19.69 -7.21 -6.35
N TYR A 153 18.65 -7.40 -5.53
CA TYR A 153 18.36 -8.70 -4.89
C TYR A 153 16.86 -8.99 -4.67
N ILE A 154 16.44 -10.19 -5.10
CA ILE A 154 15.09 -10.72 -4.88
C ILE A 154 15.18 -12.15 -4.33
N ALA A 155 14.50 -12.41 -3.21
CA ALA A 155 14.20 -13.76 -2.74
C ALA A 155 12.69 -13.99 -2.81
N ASP A 156 12.23 -14.53 -3.93
CA ASP A 156 10.84 -14.94 -4.14
C ASP A 156 10.71 -16.46 -4.03
N ILE A 157 9.76 -16.91 -3.20
CA ILE A 157 9.27 -18.29 -3.26
C ILE A 157 8.00 -18.27 -4.10
N LEU A 158 8.17 -18.50 -5.41
CA LEU A 158 7.06 -18.91 -6.26
C LEU A 158 6.85 -20.40 -6.02
N SER A 159 5.75 -20.78 -5.36
CA SER A 159 5.27 -22.15 -5.45
C SER A 159 4.76 -22.35 -6.88
N GLU A 160 5.45 -23.22 -7.63
CA GLU A 160 5.34 -23.43 -9.08
C GLU A 160 3.90 -23.50 -9.63
N LEU A 161 3.77 -23.03 -10.88
CA LEU A 161 2.64 -23.18 -11.82
C LEU A 161 2.07 -24.60 -11.90
#